data_AF-A0A7U3YG29-F1
#
_entry.id   AF-A0A7U3YG29-F1
#
_cell.length_a   1.000
_cell.length_b   1.000
_cell.length_c   1.000
_cell.angle_alpha   90.00
_cell.angle_beta   90.00
_cell.angle_gamma   90.00
#
_symmetry.space_group_name_H-M   'P 1'
#
loop_
_entity.id
_entity.type
_entity.pdbx_description
1 polymer ?
#
loop_
_entity_poly.entity_id
_entity_poly.type
_entity_poly.pdbx_seq_one_letter_code
_entity_poly.pdbx_strand_id
1 'polypeptide(L)'
;MKRGAAFFLESNLFVLLLLVILLINKNDWDEDGSIIVFIFISGFELLFMLLFIPACFFYEPVRIKRIIQSIFKKREKNEWIGMALAFCVITLFSLGFIFIPYPSNYLPLWFTVSWICAFVSIFIQRVVIAYYYFNVNVENDQKSIFNYFFKYLALFIMGFNHYIQLLLSKMPFLLNKLFAILTFLVLILQSFVLLGVYD
;
A
#
# COMPACT_ATOMS: atom_id res chain seq x y z
N MET A 1 5.64 20.56 -10.76
CA MET A 1 4.17 20.72 -10.55
C MET A 1 3.33 19.59 -11.13
N LYS A 2 3.26 19.36 -12.47
CA LYS A 2 2.43 18.27 -13.05
C LYS A 2 2.68 16.88 -12.43
N ARG A 3 3.95 16.54 -12.19
CA ARG A 3 4.35 15.27 -11.52
C ARG A 3 3.84 15.20 -10.08
N GLY A 4 4.07 16.23 -9.28
CA GLY A 4 3.59 16.30 -7.90
C GLY A 4 2.05 16.23 -7.80
N ALA A 5 1.33 16.90 -8.71
CA ALA A 5 -0.13 16.83 -8.76
C ALA A 5 -0.64 15.41 -9.07
N ALA A 6 0.02 14.71 -10.01
CA ALA A 6 -0.30 13.31 -10.29
C ALA A 6 -0.02 12.40 -9.08
N PHE A 7 1.13 12.57 -8.42
CA PHE A 7 1.45 11.85 -7.18
C PHE A 7 0.39 12.08 -6.10
N PHE A 8 0.01 13.35 -5.89
CA PHE A 8 -0.97 13.72 -4.87
C PHE A 8 -2.34 13.11 -5.14
N LEU A 9 -2.79 13.14 -6.40
CA LEU A 9 -4.05 12.53 -6.83
C LEU A 9 -4.02 11.00 -6.66
N GLU A 10 -2.95 10.33 -7.12
CA GLU A 10 -2.80 8.87 -6.95
C GLU A 10 -2.76 8.46 -5.48
N SER A 11 -2.12 9.26 -4.63
CA SER A 11 -2.04 9.00 -3.18
C SER A 11 -3.38 9.25 -2.47
N ASN A 12 -4.13 10.27 -2.88
CA ASN A 12 -5.48 10.54 -2.36
C ASN A 12 -6.50 9.46 -2.79
N LEU A 13 -6.35 8.88 -3.99
CA LEU A 13 -7.16 7.73 -4.40
C LEU A 13 -6.91 6.51 -3.50
N PHE A 14 -5.68 6.33 -3.02
CA PHE A 14 -5.35 5.30 -2.05
C PHE A 14 -6.01 5.57 -0.69
N VAL A 15 -5.97 6.80 -0.17
CA VAL A 15 -6.69 7.15 1.07
C VAL A 15 -8.19 6.98 0.94
N LEU A 16 -8.76 7.32 -0.22
CA LEU A 16 -10.17 7.08 -0.50
C LEU A 16 -10.51 5.59 -0.43
N LEU A 17 -9.65 4.71 -0.96
CA LEU A 17 -9.84 3.26 -0.85
C LEU A 17 -9.86 2.81 0.61
N LEU A 18 -8.92 3.28 1.44
CA LEU A 18 -8.87 2.97 2.86
C LEU A 18 -10.13 3.46 3.59
N LEU A 19 -10.57 4.68 3.28
CA LEU A 19 -11.78 5.27 3.86
C LEU A 19 -13.03 4.48 3.49
N VAL A 20 -13.16 4.04 2.24
CA VAL A 20 -14.28 3.17 1.82
C VAL A 20 -14.29 1.87 2.62
N ILE A 21 -13.13 1.24 2.82
CA ILE A 21 -13.01 0.01 3.62
C ILE A 21 -13.44 0.22 5.08
N LEU A 22 -13.08 1.37 5.68
CA LEU A 22 -13.50 1.72 7.04
C LEU A 22 -15.00 1.99 7.12
N LEU A 23 -15.54 2.75 6.16
CA LEU A 23 -16.94 3.18 6.15
C LEU A 23 -17.93 2.02 5.98
N ILE A 24 -17.51 0.88 5.41
CA ILE A 24 -18.35 -0.33 5.34
C ILE A 24 -18.80 -0.76 6.75
N ASN A 25 -17.93 -0.60 7.75
CA ASN A 25 -18.18 -0.97 9.13
C ASN A 25 -18.39 0.25 10.03
N LYS A 26 -18.95 1.34 9.49
CA LYS A 26 -19.19 2.58 10.23
C LYS A 26 -20.07 2.37 11.48
N ASN A 27 -21.00 1.41 11.42
CA ASN A 27 -21.91 1.12 12.53
C ASN A 27 -21.22 0.38 13.69
N ASP A 28 -20.03 -0.17 13.45
CA ASP A 28 -19.24 -0.90 14.44
C ASP A 28 -18.11 -0.03 15.03
N TRP A 29 -18.03 1.25 14.65
CA TRP A 29 -17.07 2.19 15.23
C TRP A 29 -17.50 2.57 16.65
N ASP A 30 -16.51 2.80 17.51
CA ASP A 30 -16.78 3.31 18.86
C ASP A 30 -17.24 4.78 18.83
N GLU A 31 -17.67 5.32 19.99
CA GLU A 31 -18.21 6.68 20.13
C GLU A 31 -17.28 7.74 19.50
N ASP A 32 -15.97 7.62 19.72
CA ASP A 32 -14.93 8.52 19.19
C ASP A 32 -14.39 8.09 17.82
N GLY A 33 -14.87 6.99 17.23
CA GLY A 33 -14.33 6.42 16.00
C GLY A 33 -14.34 7.39 14.82
N SER A 34 -15.31 8.30 14.75
CA SER A 34 -15.34 9.35 13.72
C SER A 34 -14.17 10.35 13.82
N ILE A 35 -13.77 10.71 15.05
CA ILE A 35 -12.62 11.58 15.32
C ILE A 35 -11.33 10.84 14.97
N ILE A 36 -11.25 9.56 15.31
CA ILE A 36 -10.08 8.72 15.05
C ILE A 36 -9.88 8.49 13.55
N VAL A 37 -10.96 8.28 12.79
CA VAL A 37 -10.90 8.22 11.32
C VAL A 37 -10.44 9.55 10.73
N PHE A 38 -10.84 10.69 11.30
CA PHE A 38 -10.32 11.99 10.87
C PHE A 38 -8.80 12.12 11.12
N ILE A 39 -8.32 11.69 12.29
CA ILE A 39 -6.87 11.64 12.62
C ILE A 39 -6.14 10.71 11.64
N PHE A 40 -6.74 9.56 11.32
CA PHE A 40 -6.19 8.59 10.38
C PHE A 40 -5.97 9.20 8.99
N ILE A 41 -7.02 9.80 8.41
CA ILE A 41 -6.94 10.48 7.11
C ILE A 41 -5.90 11.61 7.16
N SER A 42 -5.96 12.44 8.21
CA SER A 42 -5.07 13.59 8.37
C SER A 42 -3.59 13.21 8.40
N GLY A 43 -3.25 12.06 8.99
CA GLY A 43 -1.87 11.59 9.01
C GLY A 43 -1.34 11.14 7.64
N PHE A 44 -2.18 10.52 6.81
CA PHE A 44 -1.81 10.24 5.40
C PHE A 44 -1.70 11.51 4.58
N GLU A 45 -2.63 12.45 4.72
CA GLU A 45 -2.56 13.73 4.01
C GLU A 45 -1.30 14.50 4.39
N LEU A 46 -0.92 14.51 5.67
CA LEU A 46 0.33 15.12 6.12
C LEU A 46 1.55 14.46 5.48
N LEU A 47 1.59 13.12 5.43
CA LEU A 47 2.67 12.39 4.75
C LEU A 47 2.74 12.75 3.26
N PHE A 48 1.61 12.82 2.57
CA PHE A 48 1.57 13.13 1.14
C PHE A 48 1.90 14.59 0.83
N MET A 49 1.47 15.53 1.68
CA MET A 49 1.89 16.93 1.60
C MET A 49 3.42 17.06 1.76
N LEU A 50 4.03 16.31 2.69
CA LEU A 50 5.49 16.29 2.86
C LEU A 50 6.20 15.67 1.65
N LEU A 51 5.65 14.60 1.08
CA LEU A 51 6.20 13.94 -0.11
C LEU A 51 5.92 14.68 -1.43
N PHE A 52 4.99 15.63 -1.44
CA PHE A 52 4.60 16.40 -2.63
C PHE A 52 5.76 17.18 -3.24
N ILE A 53 6.57 17.84 -2.41
CA ILE A 53 7.71 18.64 -2.87
C ILE A 53 8.73 17.74 -3.58
N PRO A 54 9.24 16.65 -2.95
CA PRO A 54 10.08 15.70 -3.66
C PRO A 54 9.43 15.09 -4.90
N ALA A 55 8.12 14.80 -4.85
CA ALA A 55 7.38 14.25 -5.99
C ALA A 55 7.36 15.22 -7.19
N CYS A 56 7.40 16.53 -6.98
CA CYS A 56 7.49 17.48 -8.09
C CYS A 56 8.73 17.27 -8.97
N PHE A 57 9.83 16.75 -8.41
CA PHE A 57 11.10 16.54 -9.11
C PHE A 57 11.28 15.09 -9.54
N PHE A 58 11.04 14.15 -8.64
CA PHE A 58 11.49 12.76 -8.78
C PHE A 58 10.38 11.79 -9.20
N TYR A 59 9.12 12.19 -9.09
CA TYR A 59 8.01 11.29 -9.36
C TYR A 59 7.80 11.04 -10.86
N GLU A 60 7.48 9.79 -11.20
CA GLU A 60 7.07 9.41 -12.55
C GLU A 60 5.64 8.89 -12.53
N PRO A 61 4.68 9.62 -13.12
CA PRO A 61 3.27 9.25 -13.07
C PRO A 61 3.01 7.96 -13.81
N VAL A 62 2.04 7.19 -13.30
CA VAL A 62 1.59 5.98 -13.99
C VAL A 62 0.90 6.40 -15.28
N ARG A 63 1.34 5.83 -16.41
CA ARG A 63 0.71 6.10 -17.70
C ARG A 63 -0.65 5.40 -17.74
N ILE A 64 -1.74 6.17 -17.84
CA ILE A 64 -3.12 5.67 -17.97
C ILE A 64 -3.24 4.58 -19.04
N LYS A 65 -2.55 4.74 -20.17
CA LYS A 65 -2.51 3.72 -21.24
C LYS A 65 -2.04 2.34 -20.75
N ARG A 66 -1.03 2.29 -19.87
CA ARG A 66 -0.56 1.03 -19.26
C ARG A 66 -1.60 0.44 -18.32
N ILE A 67 -2.30 1.27 -17.55
CA ILE A 67 -3.38 0.83 -16.64
C ILE A 67 -4.49 0.17 -17.48
N ILE A 68 -4.99 0.88 -18.49
CA ILE A 68 -6.03 0.36 -19.41
C ILE A 68 -5.56 -0.95 -20.05
N GLN A 69 -4.34 -0.99 -20.60
CA GLN A 69 -3.79 -2.23 -21.16
C GLN A 69 -3.73 -3.37 -20.13
N SER A 70 -3.40 -3.09 -18.87
CA SER A 70 -3.32 -4.11 -17.82
C SER A 70 -4.70 -4.63 -17.39
N ILE A 71 -5.74 -3.79 -17.42
CA ILE A 71 -7.13 -4.15 -17.08
C ILE A 71 -7.72 -5.03 -18.18
N PHE A 72 -7.55 -4.63 -19.44
CA PHE A 72 -8.09 -5.35 -20.60
C PHE A 72 -7.20 -6.51 -21.07
N LYS A 73 -6.04 -6.73 -20.43
CA LYS A 73 -5.17 -7.88 -20.76
C LYS A 73 -5.92 -9.16 -20.44
N LYS A 74 -6.07 -10.03 -21.46
CA LYS A 74 -6.60 -11.38 -21.27
C LYS A 74 -5.71 -12.13 -20.28
N ARG A 75 -6.31 -12.55 -19.16
CA ARG A 75 -5.63 -13.32 -18.11
C ARG A 75 -5.75 -14.81 -18.39
N GLU A 76 -4.70 -15.55 -18.06
CA GLU A 76 -4.68 -17.00 -18.19
C GLU A 76 -5.40 -17.67 -17.02
N LYS A 77 -5.82 -18.93 -17.18
CA LYS A 77 -6.49 -19.70 -16.12
C LYS A 77 -5.63 -19.77 -14.84
N ASN A 78 -4.33 -19.98 -14.99
CA ASN A 78 -3.40 -20.05 -13.86
C ASN A 78 -3.30 -18.74 -13.09
N GLU A 79 -3.43 -17.59 -13.77
CA GLU A 79 -3.43 -16.27 -13.14
C GLU A 79 -4.68 -16.08 -12.28
N TRP A 80 -5.85 -16.50 -12.76
CA TRP A 80 -7.08 -16.48 -11.97
C TRP A 80 -6.99 -17.36 -10.73
N ILE A 81 -6.45 -18.57 -10.86
CA ILE A 81 -6.28 -19.49 -9.72
C ILE A 81 -5.29 -18.89 -8.70
N GLY A 82 -4.15 -18.37 -9.15
CA GLY A 82 -3.17 -17.73 -8.27
C GLY A 82 -3.74 -16.50 -7.56
N MET A 83 -4.53 -15.69 -8.25
CA MET A 83 -5.24 -14.55 -7.66
C MET A 83 -6.24 -14.98 -6.59
N ALA A 84 -7.06 -15.99 -6.87
CA ALA A 84 -8.02 -16.52 -5.91
C ALA A 84 -7.33 -17.10 -4.67
N LEU A 85 -6.23 -17.83 -4.86
CA LEU A 85 -5.46 -18.38 -3.75
C LEU A 85 -4.82 -17.29 -2.90
N ALA A 86 -4.28 -16.23 -3.52
CA ALA A 86 -3.75 -15.08 -2.80
C ALA A 86 -4.84 -14.38 -1.99
N PHE A 87 -6.01 -14.14 -2.59
CA PHE A 87 -7.16 -13.58 -1.90
C PHE A 87 -7.55 -14.43 -0.69
N CYS A 88 -7.75 -15.75 -0.86
CA CYS A 88 -8.10 -16.65 0.25
C CYS A 88 -7.07 -16.59 1.39
N VAL A 89 -5.77 -16.61 1.08
CA VAL A 89 -4.71 -16.54 2.09
C VAL A 89 -4.76 -15.20 2.83
N ILE A 90 -4.88 -14.08 2.11
CA ILE A 90 -4.96 -12.75 2.70
C ILE A 90 -6.19 -12.64 3.61
N THR A 91 -7.36 -13.14 3.17
CA THR A 91 -8.58 -13.18 3.99
C THR A 91 -8.39 -14.04 5.24
N LEU A 92 -7.77 -15.22 5.12
CA LEU A 92 -7.51 -16.09 6.27
C LEU A 92 -6.61 -15.40 7.30
N PHE A 93 -5.57 -14.69 6.86
CA PHE A 93 -4.73 -13.90 7.77
C PHE A 93 -5.47 -12.69 8.36
N SER A 94 -6.32 -12.02 7.59
CA SER A 94 -7.07 -10.84 8.07
C SER A 94 -8.10 -11.22 9.14
N LEU A 95 -8.68 -12.42 9.07
CA LEU A 95 -9.58 -12.97 10.10
C LEU A 95 -8.89 -13.20 11.46
N GLY A 96 -7.57 -13.23 11.52
CA GLY A 96 -6.83 -13.26 12.79
C GLY A 96 -7.00 -11.98 13.62
N PHE A 97 -7.40 -10.86 13.01
CA PHE A 97 -7.72 -9.61 13.69
C PHE A 97 -9.20 -9.60 14.11
N ILE A 98 -9.54 -10.47 15.07
CA ILE A 98 -10.93 -10.77 15.49
C ILE A 98 -11.67 -9.54 16.02
N PHE A 99 -10.95 -8.58 16.60
CA PHE A 99 -11.52 -7.36 17.18
C PHE A 99 -11.97 -6.33 16.13
N ILE A 100 -11.60 -6.52 14.86
CA ILE A 100 -11.95 -5.58 13.78
C ILE A 100 -12.91 -6.27 12.82
N PRO A 101 -14.06 -5.66 12.49
CA PRO A 101 -15.02 -6.25 11.58
C PRO A 101 -14.45 -6.39 10.16
N TYR A 102 -14.84 -7.45 9.47
CA TYR A 102 -14.55 -7.62 8.05
C TYR A 102 -15.35 -6.59 7.23
N PRO A 103 -14.79 -5.91 6.20
CA PRO A 103 -13.46 -6.06 5.61
C PRO A 103 -12.39 -5.14 6.20
N SER A 104 -12.71 -4.34 7.23
CA SER A 104 -11.74 -3.41 7.83
C SER A 104 -10.52 -4.12 8.45
N ASN A 105 -10.67 -5.39 8.81
CA ASN A 105 -9.58 -6.25 9.29
C ASN A 105 -8.47 -6.53 8.26
N TYR A 106 -8.65 -6.17 6.98
CA TYR A 106 -7.55 -6.16 6.01
C TYR A 106 -6.51 -5.06 6.29
N LEU A 107 -6.95 -3.95 6.89
CA LEU A 107 -6.11 -2.77 7.07
C LEU A 107 -4.96 -3.00 8.06
N PRO A 108 -5.16 -3.60 9.25
CA PRO A 108 -4.06 -3.89 10.18
C PRO A 108 -3.01 -4.82 9.56
N LEU A 109 -3.44 -5.85 8.82
CA LEU A 109 -2.54 -6.77 8.10
C LEU A 109 -1.69 -6.00 7.09
N TRP A 110 -2.33 -5.15 6.27
CA TRP A 110 -1.65 -4.37 5.26
C TRP A 110 -0.67 -3.35 5.87
N PHE A 111 -1.09 -2.63 6.91
CA PHE A 111 -0.20 -1.69 7.58
C PHE A 111 0.96 -2.37 8.28
N THR A 112 0.74 -3.54 8.86
CA THR A 112 1.80 -4.35 9.48
C THR A 112 2.92 -4.64 8.49
N VAL A 113 2.57 -5.15 7.31
CA VAL A 113 3.58 -5.41 6.28
C VAL A 113 4.19 -4.11 5.75
N SER A 114 3.39 -3.06 5.60
CA SER A 114 3.86 -1.77 5.09
C SER A 114 4.91 -1.13 5.99
N TRP A 115 4.70 -1.09 7.32
CA TRP A 115 5.68 -0.51 8.23
C TRP A 115 6.93 -1.41 8.40
N ILE A 116 6.79 -2.74 8.34
CA ILE A 116 7.96 -3.65 8.32
C ILE A 116 8.81 -3.38 7.07
N CYS A 117 8.19 -3.29 5.90
CA CYS A 117 8.93 -3.00 4.68
C CYS A 117 9.52 -1.57 4.67
N ALA A 118 8.83 -0.58 5.27
CA ALA A 118 9.36 0.77 5.44
C ALA A 118 10.59 0.77 6.37
N PHE A 119 10.53 0.03 7.48
CA PHE A 119 11.64 -0.17 8.40
C PHE A 119 12.87 -0.76 7.71
N VAL A 120 12.69 -1.87 6.98
CA VAL A 120 13.77 -2.50 6.20
C VAL A 120 14.34 -1.52 5.18
N SER A 121 13.51 -0.65 4.59
CA SER A 121 13.95 0.33 3.60
C SER A 121 14.86 1.43 4.17
N ILE A 122 14.76 1.73 5.48
CA ILE A 122 15.69 2.64 6.18
C ILE A 122 17.12 2.14 6.01
N PHE A 123 17.36 0.84 6.04
CA PHE A 123 18.68 0.25 5.88
C PHE A 123 18.96 -0.11 4.42
N ILE A 124 18.10 -0.95 3.82
CA ILE A 124 18.35 -1.61 2.53
C ILE A 124 17.14 -1.48 1.59
N GLN A 125 16.81 -0.24 1.23
CA GLN A 125 15.71 0.08 0.30
C GLN A 125 15.73 -0.70 -1.02
N ARG A 126 16.92 -0.91 -1.61
CA ARG A 126 17.07 -1.61 -2.88
C ARG A 126 16.53 -3.04 -2.83
N VAL A 127 16.66 -3.72 -1.69
CA VAL A 127 16.14 -5.09 -1.51
C VAL A 127 14.62 -5.11 -1.52
N VAL A 128 13.97 -4.14 -0.87
CA VAL A 128 12.50 -4.04 -0.84
C VAL A 128 11.94 -3.78 -2.24
N ILE A 129 12.59 -2.90 -3.01
CA ILE A 129 12.23 -2.59 -4.40
C ILE A 129 12.44 -3.83 -5.30
N ALA A 130 13.60 -4.49 -5.19
CA ALA A 130 13.92 -5.67 -5.99
C ALA A 130 12.99 -6.85 -5.69
N TYR A 131 12.66 -7.09 -4.42
CA TYR A 131 11.73 -8.13 -4.01
C TYR A 131 10.34 -7.92 -4.60
N TYR A 132 9.85 -6.67 -4.61
CA TYR A 132 8.58 -6.36 -5.25
C TYR A 132 8.62 -6.68 -6.76
N TYR A 133 9.64 -6.21 -7.48
CA TYR A 133 9.75 -6.47 -8.92
C TYR A 133 9.89 -7.96 -9.25
N PHE A 134 10.66 -8.70 -8.46
CA PHE A 134 10.84 -10.14 -8.63
C PHE A 134 9.51 -10.89 -8.59
N ASN A 135 8.63 -10.54 -7.65
CA ASN A 135 7.34 -11.20 -7.50
C ASN A 135 6.28 -10.67 -8.49
N VAL A 136 6.32 -9.37 -8.83
CA VAL A 136 5.27 -8.74 -9.65
C VAL A 136 5.49 -8.92 -11.16
N ASN A 137 6.74 -8.90 -11.60
CA ASN A 137 7.10 -9.12 -13.01
C ASN A 137 7.24 -10.60 -13.30
N VAL A 138 6.13 -11.33 -13.26
CA VAL A 138 6.08 -12.72 -13.74
C VAL A 138 6.32 -12.69 -15.26
N GLU A 139 7.53 -13.07 -15.67
CA GLU A 139 7.92 -13.17 -17.09
C GLU A 139 7.12 -14.26 -17.80
N ASN A 140 7.10 -14.21 -19.14
CA ASN A 140 6.31 -15.12 -19.97
C ASN A 140 6.65 -16.61 -19.76
N ASP A 141 7.84 -16.91 -19.26
CA ASP A 141 8.32 -18.28 -19.04
C ASP A 141 7.96 -18.80 -17.63
N GLN A 142 7.37 -17.95 -16.78
CA GLN A 142 7.08 -18.22 -15.37
C GLN A 142 5.57 -18.34 -15.08
N LYS A 143 4.79 -18.95 -15.99
CA LYS A 143 3.31 -19.07 -15.91
C LYS A 143 2.77 -20.11 -14.91
N SER A 144 3.42 -20.25 -13.77
CA SER A 144 2.98 -21.13 -12.67
C SER A 144 1.93 -20.45 -11.81
N ILE A 145 1.00 -21.23 -11.25
CA ILE A 145 0.01 -20.77 -10.26
C ILE A 145 0.72 -20.11 -9.06
N PHE A 146 1.85 -20.68 -8.62
CA PHE A 146 2.63 -20.13 -7.50
C PHE A 146 3.19 -18.74 -7.80
N ASN A 147 3.67 -18.51 -9.02
CA ASN A 147 4.21 -17.20 -9.39
C ASN A 147 3.10 -16.15 -9.42
N TYR A 148 1.92 -16.50 -9.91
CA TYR A 148 0.75 -15.62 -9.83
C TYR A 148 0.29 -15.39 -8.38
N PHE A 149 0.29 -16.43 -7.54
CA PHE A 149 0.00 -16.28 -6.11
C PHE A 149 0.91 -15.25 -5.45
N PHE A 150 2.23 -15.38 -5.59
CA PHE A 150 3.19 -14.44 -5.01
C PHE A 150 3.09 -13.04 -5.64
N LYS A 151 2.80 -12.94 -6.94
CA LYS A 151 2.51 -11.66 -7.61
C LYS A 151 1.37 -10.92 -6.93
N TYR A 152 0.22 -11.58 -6.74
CA TYR A 152 -0.95 -10.93 -6.14
C TYR A 152 -0.78 -10.66 -4.65
N LEU A 153 -0.06 -11.53 -3.94
CA LEU A 153 0.32 -11.29 -2.55
C LEU A 153 1.18 -10.03 -2.47
N ALA A 154 2.29 -9.95 -3.23
CA ALA A 154 3.16 -8.78 -3.27
C ALA A 154 2.43 -7.48 -3.69
N LEU A 155 1.53 -7.56 -4.68
CA LEU A 155 0.70 -6.41 -5.08
C LEU A 155 -0.15 -5.88 -3.92
N PHE A 156 -0.79 -6.78 -3.17
CA PHE A 156 -1.63 -6.40 -2.03
C PHE A 156 -0.79 -5.85 -0.87
N ILE A 157 0.17 -6.62 -0.35
CA ILE A 157 0.89 -6.26 0.88
C ILE A 157 1.97 -5.19 0.68
N MET A 158 2.58 -5.09 -0.52
CA MET A 158 3.74 -4.21 -0.75
C MET A 158 3.49 -3.11 -1.77
N GLY A 159 2.38 -3.12 -2.52
CA GLY A 159 2.14 -2.16 -3.61
C GLY A 159 2.28 -0.71 -3.18
N PHE A 160 1.64 -0.34 -2.06
CA PHE A 160 1.72 1.02 -1.52
C PHE A 160 3.13 1.40 -1.06
N ASN A 161 3.79 0.53 -0.27
CA ASN A 161 5.13 0.84 0.19
C ASN A 161 6.13 0.89 -0.98
N HIS A 162 6.04 -0.02 -1.95
CA HIS A 162 6.86 0.03 -3.16
C HIS A 162 6.74 1.37 -3.88
N TYR A 163 5.53 1.91 -4.01
CA TYR A 163 5.28 3.21 -4.63
C TYR A 163 6.03 4.35 -3.91
N ILE A 164 5.97 4.40 -2.57
CA ILE A 164 6.74 5.37 -1.79
C ILE A 164 8.24 5.13 -1.94
N GLN A 165 8.71 3.89 -1.77
CA GLN A 165 10.14 3.57 -1.85
C GLN A 165 10.73 3.89 -3.23
N LEU A 166 9.97 3.73 -4.30
CA LEU A 166 10.40 4.12 -5.64
C LEU A 166 10.62 5.63 -5.76
N LEU A 167 9.73 6.44 -5.17
CA LEU A 167 9.90 7.89 -5.10
C LEU A 167 11.16 8.26 -4.28
N LEU A 168 11.30 7.65 -3.10
CA LEU A 168 12.45 7.90 -2.20
C LEU A 168 13.79 7.50 -2.82
N SER A 169 13.82 6.41 -3.60
CA SER A 169 15.04 5.88 -4.24
C SER A 169 15.71 6.86 -5.22
N LYS A 170 14.95 7.82 -5.74
CA LYS A 170 15.42 8.83 -6.69
C LYS A 170 15.95 10.09 -6.00
N MET A 171 15.77 10.20 -4.69
CA MET A 171 16.25 11.35 -3.91
C MET A 171 17.72 11.20 -3.53
N PRO A 172 18.43 12.31 -3.25
CA PRO A 172 19.74 12.27 -2.61
C PRO A 172 19.71 11.48 -1.31
N PHE A 173 20.84 10.83 -0.97
CA PHE A 173 20.93 9.87 0.14
C PHE A 173 20.33 10.37 1.46
N LEU A 174 20.67 11.59 1.88
CA LEU A 174 20.21 12.14 3.16
C LEU A 174 18.68 12.34 3.19
N LEU A 175 18.12 12.91 2.12
CA LEU A 175 16.67 13.13 1.99
C LEU A 175 15.93 11.78 1.94
N ASN A 176 16.44 10.82 1.17
CA ASN A 176 15.88 9.47 1.11
C ASN A 176 15.78 8.85 2.51
N LYS A 177 16.86 8.86 3.30
CA LYS A 177 16.85 8.28 4.65
C LYS A 177 15.92 9.03 5.61
N LEU A 178 15.92 10.36 5.56
CA LEU A 178 15.00 11.18 6.36
C LEU A 178 13.53 10.83 6.07
N PHE A 179 13.13 10.81 4.80
CA PHE A 179 11.76 10.50 4.41
C PHE A 179 11.39 9.02 4.60
N ALA A 180 12.36 8.10 4.53
CA ALA A 180 12.14 6.68 4.86
C ALA A 180 11.82 6.50 6.35
N ILE A 181 12.56 7.18 7.24
CA ILE A 181 12.27 7.19 8.68
C ILE A 181 10.91 7.83 8.95
N LEU A 182 10.62 8.98 8.33
CA LEU A 182 9.33 9.64 8.46
C LEU A 182 8.16 8.74 8.03
N THR A 183 8.30 8.09 6.87
CA THR A 183 7.27 7.17 6.35
C THR A 183 7.06 6.00 7.30
N PHE A 184 8.15 5.40 7.82
CA PHE A 184 8.07 4.35 8.82
C PHE A 184 7.32 4.80 10.08
N LEU A 185 7.67 5.96 10.65
CA LEU A 185 7.02 6.50 11.85
C LEU A 185 5.54 6.77 11.63
N VAL A 186 5.18 7.38 10.49
CA VAL A 186 3.78 7.62 10.15
C VAL A 186 3.02 6.31 10.01
N LEU A 187 3.58 5.30 9.31
CA LEU A 187 2.89 4.03 9.12
C LEU A 187 2.67 3.26 10.43
N ILE A 188 3.65 3.28 11.34
CA ILE A 188 3.47 2.71 12.68
C ILE A 188 2.37 3.46 13.43
N LEU A 189 2.42 4.78 13.47
CA LEU A 189 1.42 5.58 14.18
C LEU A 189 0.02 5.33 13.62
N GLN A 190 -0.13 5.31 12.29
CA GLN A 190 -1.38 5.01 11.61
C GLN A 190 -1.90 3.60 11.89
N SER A 191 -0.99 2.64 12.13
CA SER A 191 -1.39 1.29 12.55
C SER A 191 -2.08 1.30 13.92
N PHE A 192 -1.59 2.10 14.86
CA PHE A 192 -2.21 2.25 16.18
C PHE A 192 -3.50 3.06 16.13
N VAL A 193 -3.52 4.17 15.37
CA VAL A 193 -4.72 4.99 15.18
C VAL A 193 -5.86 4.15 14.60
N LEU A 194 -5.56 3.26 13.66
CA LEU A 194 -6.54 2.34 13.08
C LEU A 194 -7.20 1.42 14.12
N LEU A 195 -6.43 0.89 15.08
CA LEU A 195 -6.98 0.04 16.13
C LEU A 195 -7.99 0.81 16.99
N GLY A 196 -7.65 2.06 17.33
CA GLY A 196 -8.54 2.95 18.08
C GLY A 196 -9.88 3.26 17.39
N VAL A 197 -10.07 2.98 16.10
CA VAL A 197 -11.39 3.17 15.45
C VAL A 197 -12.45 2.23 16.06
N TYR A 198 -12.03 1.09 16.60
CA TYR A 198 -12.88 0.01 17.09
C TYR A 198 -12.68 -0.30 18.59
N ASP A 199 -11.77 0.40 19.26
CA ASP A 199 -11.47 0.27 20.71
C ASP A 199 -12.03 1.47 21.46
#